data_AF-A0A5C5SM30-F1
#
_entry.id   AF-A0A5C5SM30-F1
#
_cell.length_a   1.000
_cell.length_b   1.000
_cell.length_c   1.000
_cell.angle_alpha   90.00
_cell.angle_beta   90.00
_cell.angle_gamma   90.00
#
_symmetry.space_group_name_H-M   'P 1'
#
loop_
_entity.id
_entity.type
_entity.pdbx_description
1 polymer ?
#
loop_
_entity_poly.entity_id
_entity_poly.type
_entity_poly.pdbx_seq_one_letter_code
_entity_poly.pdbx_strand_id
1 'polypeptide(L)' 'MEALTKDLPADAKALVYRIVDCNHWLGEEPYDAERRKEIERAIAELGCSRLDRDEAALRQRYANRQRVIEAFDRAHKVE' A
#
# COMPACT_ATOMS: atom_id res chain seq x y z
N MET A 1 5.25 10.99 -0.81
CA MET A 1 3.92 10.63 -0.25
C MET A 1 2.91 11.77 -0.21
N GLU A 2 3.26 12.97 0.27
CA GLU A 2 2.29 14.07 0.43
C GLU A 2 1.62 14.48 -0.89
N ALA A 3 2.39 14.69 -1.97
CA ALA A 3 1.84 15.05 -3.28
C ALA A 3 0.92 13.98 -3.89
N LEU A 4 1.12 12.70 -3.52
CA LEU A 4 0.32 11.57 -3.99
C LEU A 4 -1.02 11.48 -3.26
N THR A 5 -1.03 11.83 -1.98
CA THR A 5 -2.19 11.68 -1.08
C THR A 5 -2.95 12.97 -0.79
N LYS A 6 -2.48 14.10 -1.34
CA LYS A 6 -3.10 15.39 -1.17
C LYS A 6 -4.56 15.36 -1.63
N ASP A 7 -5.45 15.86 -0.77
CA ASP A 7 -6.90 15.97 -0.99
C ASP A 7 -7.63 14.64 -1.26
N LEU A 8 -6.97 13.50 -0.99
CA LEU A 8 -7.63 12.20 -1.06
C LEU A 8 -8.51 11.95 0.18
N PRO A 9 -9.61 11.20 0.03
CA PRO A 9 -10.33 10.63 1.14
C PRO A 9 -9.41 9.83 2.07
N ALA A 10 -9.72 9.80 3.37
CA ALA A 10 -8.85 9.21 4.39
C ALA A 10 -8.56 7.72 4.16
N ASP A 11 -9.53 6.95 3.68
CA ASP A 11 -9.39 5.54 3.33
C ASP A 11 -8.55 5.31 2.07
N ALA A 12 -8.72 6.15 1.03
CA ALA A 12 -7.86 6.14 -0.14
C ALA A 12 -6.41 6.51 0.22
N LYS A 13 -6.22 7.52 1.08
CA LYS A 13 -4.91 7.90 1.62
C LYS A 13 -4.27 6.73 2.37
N ALA A 14 -5.02 6.08 3.27
CA ALA A 14 -4.54 4.93 4.03
C ALA A 14 -4.12 3.77 3.12
N LEU A 15 -4.89 3.47 2.07
CA LEU A 15 -4.51 2.44 1.09
C LEU A 15 -3.22 2.80 0.36
N VAL A 16 -3.04 4.05 -0.07
CA VAL A 16 -1.80 4.50 -0.74
C VAL A 16 -0.57 4.28 0.14
N TYR A 17 -0.63 4.61 1.43
CA TYR A 17 0.48 4.33 2.36
C TYR A 17 0.72 2.84 2.49
N ARG A 18 -0.35 2.06 2.68
CA ARG A 18 -0.24 0.61 2.83
C ARG A 18 0.33 -0.09 1.60
N ILE A 19 0.03 0.37 0.38
CA ILE A 19 0.64 -0.15 -0.84
C ILE A 19 2.17 0.06 -0.80
N VAL A 20 2.61 1.29 -0.50
CA VAL A 20 4.03 1.64 -0.45
C VAL A 20 4.75 0.84 0.64
N ASP A 21 4.18 0.77 1.84
CA ASP A 21 4.79 0.04 2.94
C ASP A 21 4.85 -1.47 2.66
N CYS A 22 3.78 -2.06 2.09
CA CYS A 22 3.80 -3.46 1.69
C CYS A 22 4.85 -3.75 0.62
N ASN A 23 4.97 -2.89 -0.39
CA ASN A 23 5.99 -3.05 -1.44
C ASN A 23 7.40 -2.96 -0.85
N HIS A 24 7.63 -2.02 0.06
CA HIS A 24 8.89 -1.91 0.78
C HIS A 24 9.23 -3.20 1.51
N TRP A 25 8.36 -3.67 2.42
CA TRP A 25 8.62 -4.87 3.22
C TRP A 25 8.72 -6.16 2.40
N LEU A 26 7.90 -6.32 1.36
CA LEU A 26 7.94 -7.49 0.47
C LEU A 26 9.19 -7.53 -0.41
N GLY A 27 9.80 -6.37 -0.68
CA GLY A 27 11.04 -6.23 -1.44
C GLY A 27 12.32 -6.40 -0.62
N GLU A 28 12.22 -6.42 0.71
CA GLU A 28 13.39 -6.52 1.57
C GLU A 28 13.98 -7.95 1.63
N GLU A 29 15.31 -8.03 1.74
CA GLU A 29 16.01 -9.30 1.92
C GLU A 29 16.05 -9.71 3.40
N PRO A 30 15.59 -10.93 3.75
CA PRO A 30 15.69 -11.48 5.10
C PRO A 30 17.08 -12.08 5.35
N TYR A 31 18.11 -11.24 5.34
CA TYR A 31 19.53 -11.65 5.39
C TYR A 31 19.93 -12.35 6.71
N ASP A 32 19.16 -12.15 7.78
CA ASP A 32 19.28 -12.91 9.01
C ASP A 32 17.90 -13.25 9.63
N ALA A 33 17.92 -14.03 10.71
CA ALA A 33 16.72 -14.50 11.38
C ALA A 33 15.94 -13.41 12.12
N GLU A 34 16.60 -12.35 12.60
CA GLU A 34 15.93 -11.24 13.28
C GLU A 34 15.24 -10.35 12.24
N ARG A 35 15.94 -10.00 11.15
CA ARG A 35 15.36 -9.23 10.05
C ARG A 35 14.19 -9.96 9.40
N ARG A 36 14.28 -11.28 9.24
CA ARG A 36 13.15 -12.10 8.77
C ARG A 36 11.90 -11.91 9.63
N LYS A 37 12.03 -11.97 10.96
CA LYS A 37 10.90 -11.80 11.89
C LYS A 37 10.31 -10.39 11.81
N GLU A 38 11.16 -9.37 11.66
CA GLU A 38 10.71 -7.99 11.48
C GLU A 38 9.87 -7.84 10.21
N ILE A 39 10.36 -8.35 9.08
CA ILE A 39 9.66 -8.34 7.78
C ILE A 39 8.32 -9.08 7.90
N GLU A 40 8.33 -10.32 8.41
CA GLU A 40 7.12 -11.12 8.56
C GLU A 40 6.08 -10.43 9.46
N ARG A 41 6.53 -9.81 10.55
CA ARG A 41 5.66 -9.05 11.45
C ARG A 41 5.05 -7.84 10.75
N ALA A 42 5.87 -7.05 10.05
CA ALA A 42 5.39 -5.86 9.35
C ALA A 42 4.37 -6.21 8.25
N ILE A 43 4.65 -7.23 7.45
CA ILE A 43 3.73 -7.74 6.41
C ILE A 43 2.39 -8.16 7.03
N ALA A 44 2.41 -8.83 8.18
CA ALA A 44 1.21 -9.27 8.90
C ALA A 44 0.42 -8.10 9.49
N GLU A 45 1.10 -7.15 10.16
CA GLU A 45 0.48 -5.96 10.76
C GLU A 45 -0.15 -5.04 9.70
N LEU A 46 0.52 -4.86 8.55
CA LEU A 46 -0.01 -4.12 7.40
C LEU A 46 -1.11 -4.89 6.64
N GLY A 47 -1.23 -6.19 6.87
CA GLY A 47 -2.19 -7.05 6.17
C GLY A 47 -1.95 -7.11 4.66
N CYS A 48 -0.68 -7.20 4.23
CA CYS A 48 -0.33 -7.19 2.81
C CYS A 48 -0.97 -8.35 2.02
N SER A 49 -1.28 -9.48 2.67
CA SER A 49 -2.00 -10.60 2.07
C SER A 49 -3.44 -10.28 1.62
N ARG A 50 -4.03 -9.18 2.11
CA ARG A 50 -5.38 -8.73 1.72
C ARG A 50 -5.36 -7.48 0.83
N LEU A 51 -4.17 -6.98 0.48
CA LEU A 51 -4.00 -5.69 -0.18
C LEU A 51 -4.78 -5.63 -1.50
N ASP A 52 -4.64 -6.63 -2.36
CA ASP A 52 -5.32 -6.66 -3.67
C ASP A 52 -6.85 -6.59 -3.54
N ARG A 53 -7.42 -7.34 -2.58
CA ARG A 53 -8.86 -7.36 -2.33
C ARG A 53 -9.35 -6.00 -1.83
N ASP A 54 -8.62 -5.41 -0.89
CA ASP A 54 -8.99 -4.13 -0.29
C ASP A 54 -8.82 -2.97 -1.30
N GLU A 55 -7.79 -3.04 -2.15
CA GLU A 55 -7.59 -2.13 -3.28
C GLU A 55 -8.71 -2.26 -4.31
N ALA A 56 -9.08 -3.48 -4.71
CA ALA A 56 -10.18 -3.70 -5.65
C ALA A 56 -11.50 -3.09 -5.14
N ALA A 57 -11.80 -3.26 -3.85
CA ALA A 57 -12.99 -2.67 -3.24
C ALA A 57 -12.96 -1.13 -3.29
N LEU A 58 -11.81 -0.50 -2.99
CA LEU A 58 -11.68 0.95 -3.05
C LEU A 58 -11.65 1.48 -4.49
N ARG A 59 -11.07 0.76 -5.45
CA ARG A 59 -11.16 1.09 -6.88
C ARG A 59 -12.59 1.09 -7.38
N GLN A 60 -13.41 0.12 -6.97
CA GLN A 60 -14.84 0.09 -7.29
C GLN A 60 -15.57 1.28 -6.67
N ARG A 61 -15.32 1.57 -5.39
CA ARG A 61 -15.92 2.72 -4.69
C ARG A 61 -15.56 4.07 -5.32
N TYR A 62 -14.34 4.21 -5.81
CA TYR A 62 -13.79 5.44 -6.39
C TYR A 62 -13.65 5.41 -7.91
N ALA A 63 -14.39 4.54 -8.61
CA ALA A 63 -14.25 4.34 -10.06
C ALA A 63 -14.37 5.64 -10.88
N ASN A 64 -15.18 6.60 -10.42
CA ASN A 64 -15.39 7.89 -11.09
C ASN A 64 -14.49 9.02 -10.55
N ARG A 65 -13.51 8.71 -9.68
CA ARG A 65 -12.55 9.67 -9.12
C ARG A 65 -11.17 9.38 -9.68
N GLN A 66 -10.91 9.87 -10.90
CA GLN A 66 -9.65 9.65 -11.61
C GLN A 66 -8.40 9.90 -10.76
N ARG A 67 -8.38 10.97 -9.97
CA ARG A 67 -7.26 11.31 -9.06
C ARG A 67 -6.97 10.22 -8.02
N VAL A 68 -8.00 9.52 -7.52
CA VAL A 68 -7.84 8.43 -6.54
C VAL A 68 -7.25 7.20 -7.24
N ILE A 69 -7.76 6.85 -8.42
CA ILE A 69 -7.28 5.71 -9.20
C ILE A 69 -5.81 5.89 -9.59
N GLU A 70 -5.45 7.08 -10.10
CA GLU A 70 -4.06 7.43 -10.41
C GLU A 70 -3.16 7.38 -9.19
N ALA A 71 -3.68 7.72 -8.00
CA ALA A 71 -2.90 7.64 -6.78
C ALA A 71 -2.55 6.19 -6.41
N PHE A 72 -3.50 5.25 -6.58
CA PHE A 72 -3.25 3.82 -6.39
C PHE A 72 -2.24 3.29 -7.41
N ASP A 73 -2.42 3.60 -8.70
CA ASP A 73 -1.50 3.17 -9.77
C ASP A 73 -0.06 3.67 -9.56
N ARG A 74 0.07 4.90 -9.05
CA ARG A 74 1.38 5.49 -8.75
C ARG A 74 1.99 4.95 -7.46
N ALA A 75 1.18 4.60 -6.45
CA ALA A 75 1.67 4.01 -5.21
C ALA A 75 2.45 2.71 -5.46
N HIS A 76 2.00 1.89 -6.41
CA HIS A 76 2.69 0.67 -6.85
C HIS A 76 4.06 0.91 -7.51
N LYS A 77 4.36 2.15 -7.90
CA LYS A 77 5.60 2.53 -8.59
C LYS A 77 6.55 3.33 -7.71
N VAL A 78 6.20 3.53 -6.44
CA VAL A 78 7.09 4.16 -5.48
C VAL A 78 8.09 3.09 -5.04
N GLU A 79 9.37 3.36 -5.30
CA GLU A 79 10.51 2.58 -4.80
C GLU A 79 10.84 2.96 -3.34
#